data_AF-A0A2H0YWS7-F1
#
_entry.id   AF-A0A2H0YWS7-F1
#
_cell.length_a   1.000
_cell.length_b   1.000
_cell.length_c   1.000
_cell.angle_alpha   90.00
_cell.angle_beta   90.00
_cell.angle_gamma   90.00
#
_symmetry.space_group_name_H-M   'P 1'
#
loop_
_entity.id
_entity.type
_entity.pdbx_description
1 polymer ?
#
loop_
_entity_poly.entity_id
_entity_poly.type
_entity_poly.pdbx_seq_one_letter_code
_entity_poly.pdbx_strand_id
1 'polypeptide(L)'
;MIKKHAKKISPVELKDRAMKAGTSWHHHCMPPTCFVNDTNEEVIVLEAGEDTFYCESSKELREELEKHAYQLSRPRKGKKKPSKHEALDLVRRYVKEGKKWHFHIAMPSCLLSMATDFTLIVENDENGNKQEWSFDTKPVELVRAIDDYYLGRKKVKK
;
A
#
# COMPACT_ATOMS: atom_id res chain seq x y z
N MET A 1 -11.45 -0.01 -10.41
CA MET A 1 -11.99 1.20 -11.05
C MET A 1 -12.16 2.29 -10.00
N ILE A 2 -11.13 3.09 -9.80
CA ILE A 2 -11.10 4.14 -8.80
C ILE A 2 -12.14 5.21 -9.12
N LYS A 3 -12.23 5.64 -10.39
CA LYS A 3 -13.16 6.72 -10.81
C LYS A 3 -14.63 6.44 -10.52
N LYS A 4 -15.02 5.17 -10.46
CA LYS A 4 -16.41 4.76 -10.16
C LYS A 4 -16.73 4.80 -8.66
N HIS A 5 -15.73 4.61 -7.81
CA HIS A 5 -15.93 4.31 -6.40
C HIS A 5 -15.29 5.33 -5.45
N ALA A 6 -14.49 6.26 -5.96
CA ALA A 6 -13.81 7.29 -5.18
C ALA A 6 -14.06 8.68 -5.77
N LYS A 7 -14.20 9.68 -4.91
CA LYS A 7 -14.37 11.09 -5.30
C LYS A 7 -12.99 11.74 -5.52
N LYS A 8 -12.77 12.39 -6.67
CA LYS A 8 -11.51 13.14 -6.92
C LYS A 8 -11.48 14.38 -6.04
N ILE A 9 -10.39 14.59 -5.31
CA ILE A 9 -10.15 15.79 -4.49
C ILE A 9 -8.72 16.30 -4.69
N SER A 10 -8.42 17.48 -4.13
CA SER A 10 -7.06 18.01 -4.14
C SER A 10 -6.13 17.25 -3.18
N PRO A 11 -4.81 17.18 -3.45
CA PRO A 11 -3.82 16.63 -2.52
C PRO A 11 -3.87 17.25 -1.12
N VAL A 12 -4.12 18.57 -1.04
CA VAL A 12 -4.24 19.30 0.23
C VAL A 12 -5.46 18.84 1.01
N GLU A 13 -6.61 18.73 0.34
CA GLU A 13 -7.84 18.26 0.99
C GLU A 13 -7.72 16.81 1.45
N LEU A 14 -7.09 15.94 0.65
CA LEU A 14 -6.87 14.54 1.00
C LEU A 14 -6.05 14.42 2.29
N LYS A 15 -4.96 15.19 2.36
CA LYS A 15 -4.14 15.27 3.57
C LYS A 15 -4.96 15.74 4.77
N ASP A 16 -5.69 16.84 4.65
CA ASP A 16 -6.46 17.41 5.76
C ASP A 16 -7.51 16.40 6.28
N ARG A 17 -8.14 15.65 5.38
CA ARG A 17 -9.07 14.56 5.74
C ARG A 17 -8.36 13.45 6.50
N ALA A 18 -7.21 12.98 6.01
CA ALA A 18 -6.41 11.96 6.70
C ALA A 18 -6.01 12.43 8.12
N MET A 19 -5.52 13.66 8.26
CA MET A 19 -5.13 14.20 9.56
C MET A 19 -6.32 14.34 10.53
N LYS A 20 -7.49 14.75 10.03
CA LYS A 20 -8.72 14.85 10.84
C LYS A 20 -9.30 13.49 11.24
N ALA A 21 -9.13 12.47 10.40
CA ALA A 21 -9.64 11.12 10.65
C ALA A 21 -8.86 10.34 11.73
N GLY A 22 -7.73 10.89 12.22
CA GLY A 22 -6.95 10.28 13.29
C GLY A 22 -6.40 8.91 12.90
N THR A 23 -6.97 7.83 13.46
CA THR A 23 -6.55 6.44 13.17
C THR A 23 -7.51 5.68 12.26
N SER A 24 -8.67 6.26 11.92
CA SER A 24 -9.75 5.57 11.21
C SER A 24 -9.67 5.77 9.69
N TRP A 25 -8.48 5.59 9.12
CA TRP A 25 -8.25 5.68 7.68
C TRP A 25 -7.07 4.81 7.24
N HIS A 26 -7.06 4.47 5.96
CA HIS A 26 -5.89 3.91 5.27
C HIS A 26 -5.79 4.50 3.87
N HIS A 27 -4.63 4.33 3.25
CA HIS A 27 -4.38 4.81 1.90
C HIS A 27 -3.64 3.77 1.07
N HIS A 28 -3.77 3.91 -0.24
CA HIS A 28 -3.05 3.11 -1.23
C HIS A 28 -2.37 4.02 -2.24
N CYS A 29 -1.13 3.71 -2.58
CA CYS A 29 -0.42 4.36 -3.69
C CYS A 29 -0.63 3.51 -4.95
N MET A 30 -1.33 4.06 -5.92
CA MET A 30 -1.80 3.36 -7.10
C MET A 30 -1.02 3.83 -8.31
N PRO A 31 -0.04 3.05 -8.81
CA PRO A 31 0.65 3.41 -10.05
C PRO A 31 -0.30 3.31 -11.26
N PRO A 32 0.00 3.99 -12.38
CA PRO A 32 -0.82 3.91 -13.61
C PRO A 32 -1.00 2.48 -14.13
N THR A 33 -0.04 1.60 -13.83
CA THR A 33 -0.02 0.19 -14.24
C THR A 33 -0.83 -0.73 -13.33
N CYS A 34 -1.33 -0.24 -12.19
CA CYS A 34 -2.09 -1.07 -11.25
C CYS A 34 -3.44 -1.49 -11.83
N PHE A 35 -3.80 -2.77 -11.67
CA PHE A 35 -5.00 -3.35 -12.30
C PHE A 35 -6.33 -2.68 -11.89
N VAL A 36 -6.40 -2.05 -10.72
CA VAL A 36 -7.60 -1.34 -10.24
C VAL A 36 -7.58 0.15 -10.55
N ASN A 37 -6.44 0.71 -10.97
CA ASN A 37 -6.28 2.11 -11.28
C ASN A 37 -6.72 2.41 -12.71
N ASP A 38 -7.86 3.08 -12.86
CA ASP A 38 -8.41 3.49 -14.14
C ASP A 38 -8.09 4.95 -14.49
N THR A 39 -7.25 5.64 -13.71
CA THR A 39 -6.99 7.08 -13.84
C THR A 39 -5.90 7.43 -14.85
N ASN A 40 -5.12 6.46 -15.32
CA ASN A 40 -3.90 6.62 -16.14
C ASN A 40 -2.76 7.43 -15.47
N GLU A 41 -2.91 7.82 -14.21
CA GLU A 41 -1.95 8.61 -13.43
C GLU A 41 -1.55 7.85 -12.16
N GLU A 42 -0.42 8.23 -11.54
CA GLU A 42 -0.12 7.77 -10.18
C GLU A 42 -1.04 8.52 -9.21
N VAL A 43 -1.89 7.79 -8.48
CA VAL A 43 -2.87 8.38 -7.57
C VAL A 43 -2.76 7.81 -6.16
N ILE A 44 -3.15 8.60 -5.18
CA ILE A 44 -3.39 8.11 -3.83
C ILE A 44 -4.89 7.93 -3.65
N VAL A 45 -5.30 6.75 -3.21
CA VAL A 45 -6.66 6.47 -2.75
C VAL A 45 -6.67 6.55 -1.24
N LEU A 46 -7.59 7.32 -0.66
CA LEU A 46 -7.82 7.43 0.78
C LEU A 46 -9.20 6.88 1.10
N GLU A 47 -9.26 5.90 1.99
CA GLU A 47 -10.49 5.40 2.59
C GLU A 47 -10.54 5.90 4.03
N ALA A 48 -11.58 6.67 4.35
CA ALA A 48 -11.76 7.27 5.67
C ALA A 48 -13.23 7.22 6.07
N GLY A 49 -13.58 6.29 6.98
CA GLY A 49 -14.97 5.98 7.30
C GLY A 49 -15.69 5.31 6.12
N GLU A 50 -16.86 5.81 5.75
CA GLU A 50 -17.67 5.31 4.63
C GLU A 50 -17.35 5.98 3.29
N ASP A 51 -16.54 7.04 3.31
CA ASP A 51 -16.15 7.77 2.09
C ASP A 51 -14.80 7.29 1.56
N THR A 52 -14.71 7.25 0.23
CA THR A 52 -13.45 7.03 -0.49
C THR A 52 -13.12 8.22 -1.39
N PHE A 53 -11.88 8.66 -1.33
CA PHE A 53 -11.34 9.79 -2.08
C PHE A 53 -10.10 9.37 -2.86
N TYR A 54 -9.77 10.12 -3.91
CA TYR A 54 -8.47 10.00 -4.56
C TYR A 54 -7.93 11.34 -5.04
N CYS A 55 -6.60 11.46 -5.13
CA CYS A 55 -5.92 12.59 -5.72
C CYS A 55 -4.67 12.13 -6.49
N GLU A 56 -4.10 13.03 -7.29
CA GLU A 56 -2.77 12.83 -7.88
C GLU A 56 -1.72 12.64 -6.77
N SER A 57 -0.82 11.68 -6.97
CA SER A 57 0.26 11.36 -6.05
C SER A 57 1.40 12.37 -6.18
N SER A 58 2.10 12.61 -5.07
CA SER A 58 3.43 13.23 -5.08
C SER A 58 4.34 12.50 -4.08
N LYS A 59 5.65 12.69 -4.21
CA LYS A 59 6.60 12.11 -3.25
C LYS A 59 6.34 12.66 -1.83
N GLU A 60 6.14 13.97 -1.73
CA GLU A 60 5.92 14.69 -0.48
C GLU A 60 4.65 14.18 0.22
N LEU A 61 3.54 14.04 -0.52
CA LEU A 61 2.29 13.57 0.04
C LEU A 61 2.41 12.12 0.56
N ARG A 62 3.08 11.24 -0.20
CA ARG A 62 3.33 9.85 0.23
C ARG A 62 4.13 9.79 1.52
N GLU A 63 5.24 10.52 1.58
CA GLU A 63 6.09 10.57 2.78
C GLU A 63 5.34 11.11 4.00
N GLU A 64 4.49 12.13 3.83
CA GLU A 64 3.67 12.68 4.92
C GLU A 64 2.61 11.69 5.44
N LEU A 65 1.86 11.04 4.54
CA LEU A 65 0.85 10.05 4.90
C LEU A 65 1.46 8.81 5.55
N GLU A 66 2.56 8.29 4.99
CA GLU A 66 3.31 7.18 5.58
C GLU A 66 3.80 7.54 7.00
N LYS A 67 4.44 8.70 7.16
CA LYS A 67 4.94 9.14 8.46
C LYS A 67 3.83 9.18 9.50
N HIS A 68 2.65 9.71 9.15
CA HIS A 68 1.51 9.75 10.06
C HIS A 68 0.99 8.34 10.39
N ALA A 69 0.80 7.48 9.38
CA ALA A 69 0.38 6.10 9.57
C ALA A 69 1.38 5.30 10.46
N TYR A 70 2.68 5.56 10.32
CA TYR A 70 3.73 4.95 11.14
C TYR A 70 3.78 5.48 12.56
N GLN A 71 3.58 6.79 12.77
CA GLN A 71 3.53 7.39 14.10
C GLN A 71 2.39 6.80 14.94
N LEU A 72 1.24 6.55 14.31
CA LEU A 72 0.09 5.91 14.95
C LEU A 72 0.35 4.40 15.20
N SER A 73 1.11 3.74 14.33
CA SER A 73 1.48 2.32 14.46
C SER A 73 2.82 2.12 15.18
N ARG A 74 2.92 2.62 16.43
CA ARG A 74 4.11 2.38 17.27
C ARG A 74 4.47 0.88 17.28
N PRO A 75 5.71 0.49 16.92
CA PRO A 75 6.13 -0.89 17.05
C PRO A 75 6.01 -1.31 18.52
N ARG A 76 5.37 -2.45 18.81
CA ARG A 76 5.57 -3.09 20.11
C ARG A 76 7.04 -3.49 20.18
N LYS A 77 7.79 -2.94 21.15
CA LYS A 77 9.19 -3.33 21.42
C LYS A 77 9.30 -4.86 21.47
N GLY A 78 10.21 -5.44 20.69
CA GLY A 78 10.61 -6.85 20.82
C GLY A 78 10.06 -7.84 19.78
N LYS A 79 9.28 -7.43 18.77
CA LYS A 79 8.89 -8.36 17.70
C LYS A 79 9.99 -8.51 16.64
N LYS A 80 10.37 -9.76 16.34
CA LYS A 80 11.38 -10.11 15.32
C LYS A 80 10.83 -9.81 13.92
N LYS A 81 11.68 -9.28 13.03
CA LYS A 81 11.38 -9.16 11.60
C LYS A 81 11.07 -10.56 11.03
N PRO A 82 9.98 -10.78 10.29
CA PRO A 82 9.73 -12.03 9.59
C PRO A 82 10.84 -12.19 8.57
N SER A 83 11.63 -13.25 8.75
CA SER A 83 12.77 -13.55 7.90
C SER A 83 12.37 -14.35 6.66
N LYS A 84 11.21 -15.02 6.70
CA LYS A 84 10.72 -15.97 5.69
C LYS A 84 9.21 -15.85 5.50
N HIS A 85 8.79 -15.57 4.27
CA HIS A 85 7.40 -15.63 3.78
C HIS A 85 7.44 -15.62 2.25
N GLU A 86 6.53 -16.33 1.58
CA GLU A 86 6.50 -16.43 0.12
C GLU A 86 6.39 -15.07 -0.58
N ALA A 87 5.55 -14.16 -0.06
CA ALA A 87 5.46 -12.78 -0.55
C ALA A 87 6.82 -12.04 -0.49
N LEU A 88 7.58 -12.22 0.60
CA LEU A 88 8.90 -11.60 0.73
C LEU A 88 9.92 -12.22 -0.23
N ASP A 89 9.80 -13.52 -0.48
CA ASP A 89 10.65 -14.23 -1.45
C ASP A 89 10.32 -13.84 -2.90
N LEU A 90 9.04 -13.58 -3.22
CA LEU A 90 8.64 -13.00 -4.49
C LEU A 90 9.24 -11.60 -4.69
N VAL A 91 9.10 -10.72 -3.69
CA VAL A 91 9.66 -9.36 -3.74
C VAL A 91 11.18 -9.39 -3.92
N ARG A 92 11.89 -10.25 -3.18
CA ARG A 92 13.34 -10.45 -3.36
C ARG A 92 13.68 -10.89 -4.77
N ARG A 93 12.89 -11.79 -5.36
CA ARG A 93 13.07 -12.24 -6.74
C ARG A 93 12.89 -11.09 -7.73
N TYR A 94 11.82 -10.31 -7.61
CA TYR A 94 11.55 -9.15 -8.47
C TYR A 94 12.68 -8.12 -8.39
N VAL A 95 13.14 -7.79 -7.18
CA VAL A 95 14.27 -6.87 -6.99
C VAL A 95 15.56 -7.42 -7.60
N LYS A 96 15.84 -8.72 -7.46
CA LYS A 96 17.03 -9.37 -8.05
C LYS A 96 16.98 -9.35 -9.58
N GLU A 97 15.81 -9.57 -10.15
CA GLU A 97 15.57 -9.59 -11.60
C GLU A 97 15.44 -8.18 -12.20
N GLY A 98 15.39 -7.13 -11.37
CA GLY A 98 15.21 -5.75 -11.82
C GLY A 98 13.80 -5.46 -12.34
N LYS A 99 12.81 -6.29 -11.98
CA LYS A 99 11.41 -6.14 -12.40
C LYS A 99 10.79 -4.89 -11.79
N LYS A 100 9.87 -4.28 -12.53
CA LYS A 100 8.97 -3.25 -11.98
C LYS A 100 7.83 -3.92 -11.21
N TRP A 101 7.61 -3.47 -9.98
CA TRP A 101 6.60 -4.03 -9.11
C TRP A 101 6.13 -2.99 -8.10
N HIS A 102 4.93 -3.23 -7.58
CA HIS A 102 4.39 -2.52 -6.44
C HIS A 102 3.55 -3.50 -5.59
N PHE A 103 3.05 -3.03 -4.45
CA PHE A 103 2.27 -3.86 -3.55
C PHE A 103 1.25 -3.04 -2.77
N HIS A 104 0.22 -3.73 -2.28
CA HIS A 104 -0.87 -3.17 -1.47
C HIS A 104 -1.09 -4.03 -0.24
N ILE A 105 -1.55 -3.42 0.87
CA ILE A 105 -2.13 -4.15 1.99
C ILE A 105 -3.57 -3.67 2.17
N ALA A 106 -4.51 -4.42 1.61
CA ALA A 106 -5.92 -4.17 1.79
C ALA A 106 -6.35 -4.67 3.18
N MET A 107 -7.11 -3.85 3.90
CA MET A 107 -7.76 -4.25 5.14
C MET A 107 -9.12 -4.92 4.86
N PRO A 108 -9.72 -5.62 5.83
CA PRO A 108 -11.09 -6.09 5.71
C PRO A 108 -12.02 -4.99 5.23
N SER A 109 -12.88 -5.32 4.26
CA SER A 109 -13.85 -4.38 3.66
C SER A 109 -13.23 -3.17 2.93
N CYS A 110 -11.93 -3.23 2.62
CA CYS A 110 -11.26 -2.23 1.79
C CYS A 110 -11.92 -2.18 0.40
N LEU A 111 -12.11 -0.99 -0.16
CA LEU A 111 -12.72 -0.84 -1.49
C LEU A 111 -12.00 -1.66 -2.58
N LEU A 112 -10.68 -1.78 -2.46
CA LEU A 112 -9.82 -2.48 -3.42
C LEU A 112 -9.76 -4.01 -3.21
N SER A 113 -10.31 -4.53 -2.11
CA SER A 113 -10.40 -5.96 -1.82
C SER A 113 -11.72 -6.26 -1.10
N MET A 114 -12.62 -7.01 -1.75
CA MET A 114 -13.83 -7.50 -1.09
C MET A 114 -13.57 -8.62 -0.07
N ALA A 115 -12.31 -8.87 0.29
CA ALA A 115 -11.95 -9.86 1.29
C ALA A 115 -12.42 -9.42 2.68
N THR A 116 -12.80 -10.42 3.49
CA THR A 116 -13.10 -10.26 4.92
C THR A 116 -11.83 -10.14 5.77
N ASP A 117 -10.67 -10.48 5.18
CA ASP A 117 -9.39 -10.57 5.86
C ASP A 117 -8.41 -9.54 5.31
N PHE A 118 -7.31 -9.31 6.03
CA PHE A 118 -6.22 -8.50 5.49
C PHE A 118 -5.62 -9.22 4.28
N THR A 119 -5.47 -8.52 3.16
CA THR A 119 -4.95 -9.09 1.91
C THR A 119 -3.72 -8.32 1.47
N LEU A 120 -2.56 -8.99 1.50
CA LEU A 120 -1.34 -8.49 0.87
C LEU A 120 -1.38 -8.84 -0.61
N ILE A 121 -1.20 -7.85 -1.47
CA ILE A 121 -1.23 -8.00 -2.93
C ILE A 121 0.13 -7.53 -3.44
N VAL A 122 0.81 -8.35 -4.25
CA VAL A 122 2.04 -7.97 -4.95
C VAL A 122 1.80 -8.08 -6.44
N GLU A 123 2.06 -6.99 -7.17
CA GLU A 123 1.80 -6.86 -8.60
C GLU A 123 3.11 -6.73 -9.38
N ASN A 124 3.14 -7.37 -10.55
CA ASN A 124 4.18 -7.19 -11.54
C ASN A 124 3.70 -6.20 -12.60
N ASP A 125 4.34 -5.02 -12.65
CA ASP A 125 3.96 -3.95 -13.56
C ASP A 125 4.27 -4.26 -15.04
N GLU A 126 5.10 -5.26 -15.31
CA GLU A 126 5.53 -5.61 -16.66
C GLU A 126 4.50 -6.46 -17.41
N ASN A 127 3.68 -7.23 -16.68
CA ASN A 127 2.72 -8.16 -17.27
C ASN A 127 1.34 -8.15 -16.62
N GLY A 128 1.13 -7.33 -15.58
CA GLY A 128 -0.15 -7.22 -14.87
C GLY A 128 -0.49 -8.43 -13.99
N ASN A 129 0.42 -9.40 -13.82
CA ASN A 129 0.19 -10.53 -12.93
C ASN A 129 0.25 -10.07 -11.47
N LYS A 130 -0.61 -10.67 -10.64
CA LYS A 130 -0.65 -10.43 -9.20
C LYS A 130 -0.65 -11.72 -8.39
N GLN A 131 -0.13 -11.64 -7.18
CA GLN A 131 -0.29 -12.67 -6.15
C GLN A 131 -0.85 -12.05 -4.88
N GLU A 132 -1.68 -12.81 -4.18
CA GLU A 132 -2.45 -12.37 -3.02
C GLU A 132 -2.25 -13.34 -1.86
N TRP A 133 -2.12 -12.81 -0.64
CA TRP A 133 -2.03 -13.59 0.59
C TRP A 133 -2.97 -13.00 1.65
N SER A 134 -3.79 -13.85 2.26
CA SER A 134 -4.79 -13.47 3.27
C SER A 134 -4.26 -13.68 4.69
N PHE A 135 -4.66 -12.80 5.61
CA PHE A 135 -4.25 -12.82 7.02
C PHE A 135 -5.39 -12.38 7.94
N ASP A 136 -5.62 -13.14 9.01
CA ASP A 136 -6.61 -12.80 10.04
C ASP A 136 -6.31 -11.47 10.77
N THR A 137 -5.02 -11.10 10.82
CA THR A 137 -4.57 -9.84 11.43
C THR A 137 -3.56 -9.15 10.52
N LYS A 138 -3.50 -7.81 10.58
CA LYS A 138 -2.56 -7.04 9.75
C LYS A 138 -1.13 -7.56 9.93
N PRO A 139 -0.47 -8.07 8.87
CA PRO A 139 0.86 -8.66 8.96
C PRO A 139 1.94 -7.55 8.98
N VAL A 140 1.92 -6.69 10.00
CA VAL A 140 2.70 -5.44 10.09
C VAL A 140 4.18 -5.65 9.80
N GLU A 141 4.79 -6.69 10.37
CA GLU A 141 6.21 -6.92 10.22
C GLU A 141 6.59 -7.42 8.81
N LEU A 142 5.69 -8.13 8.13
CA LEU A 142 5.89 -8.58 6.74
C LEU A 142 5.77 -7.39 5.79
N VAL A 143 4.73 -6.56 5.97
CA VAL A 143 4.53 -5.33 5.21
C VAL A 143 5.75 -4.42 5.33
N ARG A 144 6.22 -4.17 6.57
CA ARG A 144 7.45 -3.38 6.80
C ARG A 144 8.69 -3.98 6.12
N ALA A 145 8.80 -5.30 6.07
CA ALA A 145 9.91 -5.96 5.41
C ALA A 145 9.85 -5.79 3.88
N ILE A 146 8.66 -5.73 3.29
CA ILE A 146 8.43 -5.45 1.87
C ILE A 146 8.65 -3.97 1.56
N ASP A 147 8.16 -3.07 2.41
CA ASP A 147 8.40 -1.61 2.33
C ASP A 147 9.88 -1.27 2.24
N ASP A 148 10.73 -1.96 3.01
CA ASP A 148 12.19 -1.78 2.95
C ASP A 148 12.73 -1.96 1.51
N TYR A 149 12.16 -2.86 0.71
CA TYR A 149 12.54 -3.06 -0.70
C TYR A 149 11.86 -2.05 -1.61
N TYR A 150 10.56 -1.79 -1.42
CA TYR A 150 9.80 -0.85 -2.24
C TYR A 150 10.39 0.56 -2.19
N LEU A 151 10.74 1.03 -0.98
CA LEU A 151 11.33 2.35 -0.74
C LEU A 151 12.84 2.39 -1.02
N GLY A 152 13.43 1.30 -1.54
CA GLY A 152 14.86 1.22 -1.85
C GLY A 152 15.79 1.25 -0.62
N ARG A 153 15.26 1.14 0.60
CA ARG A 153 16.03 1.09 1.87
C ARG A 153 16.87 -0.19 1.98
N LYS A 154 16.49 -1.25 1.26
CA LYS A 154 17.26 -2.48 1.08
C LYS A 154 17.46 -2.79 -0.39
N LYS A 155 18.65 -3.29 -0.69
CA LYS A 155 18.98 -3.96 -1.95
C LYS A 155 19.21 -5.44 -1.68
N VAL A 156 18.89 -6.28 -2.67
CA VAL A 156 19.32 -7.70 -2.62
C VAL A 156 20.84 -7.71 -2.71
N LYS A 157 21.53 -8.34 -1.74
CA LYS A 157 22.97 -8.58 -1.85
C LYS A 157 23.20 -9.51 -3.05
N LYS A 158 24.07 -9.10 -3.97
CA LYS A 158 24.49 -9.92 -5.13
C LYS A 158 25.07 -11.25 -4.65
#